data_AF-A0A0R2XG27-F1
#
_entry.id   AF-A0A0R2XG27-F1
#
_cell.length_a   1.000
_cell.length_b   1.000
_cell.length_c   1.000
_cell.angle_alpha   90.00
_cell.angle_beta   90.00
_cell.angle_gamma   90.00
#
_symmetry.space_group_name_H-M   'P 1'
#
loop_
_entity.id
_entity.type
_entity.pdbx_description
1 polymer ?
#
loop_
_entity_poly.entity_id
_entity_poly.type
_entity_poly.pdbx_seq_one_letter_code
_entity_poly.pdbx_strand_id
1 'polypeptide(L)'
;GRLSAVLEAPGNIAIDERSVQVIQARTNAFVQHVAVRATLDPVRRGQALVTLYSPDWVAAQEEYLAVLRQSAHGQADLAGAAKARMLQAGMTPGQVSAVEASGRLQPSVGIASPIDGIVTEVAVRDGMTVSPGMTLFRLADLSQVWVIAEVPEGQARIISPGLAVKVTPTGAVEPLVGKVDTVLPDVNPATRTIKVRIVLPNKGRHLLPGMFATVRFDSGEHQDVLTIPLEAVIRTGQRSIVMVDGGQSGFVATEIKTGREAGGMVEVLAGLKAGQKVVTSGQFLIDSEASLRGTTERMAAPAAASEPAAATTEHEGVGRIEAVTGEGLTISHGPIPSIQWGAMTMDFAAPSAGLPKGLKAGDRVRFRFHLDKDGMAVLSSVAPAGADQGGKP
;
A
#
# COMPACT_ATOMS: atom_id res chain seq x y z
N GLY A 1 -16.54 -2.34 -16.14
CA GLY A 1 -15.79 -1.08 -16.09
C GLY A 1 -14.32 -1.36 -15.82
N ARG A 2 -13.50 -0.32 -15.81
CA ARG A 2 -12.09 -0.43 -15.40
C ARG A 2 -11.95 0.12 -14.00
N LEU A 3 -11.52 -0.70 -13.05
CA LEU A 3 -11.31 -0.30 -11.66
C LEU A 3 -9.81 -0.33 -11.38
N SER A 4 -9.19 0.85 -11.27
CA SER A 4 -7.76 0.98 -10.93
C SER A 4 -7.61 1.20 -9.44
N ALA A 5 -6.72 0.44 -8.79
CA ALA A 5 -6.28 0.77 -7.43
C ALA A 5 -5.42 2.03 -7.53
N VAL A 6 -5.96 3.15 -7.07
CA VAL A 6 -5.21 4.40 -6.94
C VAL A 6 -4.62 4.43 -5.54
N LEU A 7 -3.31 4.52 -5.46
CA LEU A 7 -2.59 4.71 -4.20
C LEU A 7 -1.96 6.10 -4.21
N GLU A 8 -2.20 6.86 -3.16
CA GLU A 8 -1.51 8.14 -2.94
C GLU A 8 -0.58 8.02 -1.74
N ALA A 9 0.63 8.53 -1.89
CA ALA A 9 1.65 8.50 -0.85
C ALA A 9 2.40 9.83 -0.79
N PRO A 10 2.80 10.28 0.41
CA PRO A 10 3.69 11.42 0.52
C PRO A 10 5.11 11.04 0.05
N GLY A 11 5.85 12.02 -0.42
CA GLY A 11 7.24 11.88 -0.75
C GLY A 11 8.00 13.20 -0.71
N ASN A 12 9.31 13.10 -0.86
CA ASN A 12 10.21 14.25 -0.89
C ASN A 12 11.09 14.22 -2.14
N ILE A 13 11.30 15.41 -2.71
CA ILE A 13 12.25 15.60 -3.81
C ILE A 13 13.67 15.53 -3.23
N ALA A 14 14.51 14.73 -3.85
CA ALA A 14 15.88 14.49 -3.46
C ALA A 14 16.82 14.63 -4.67
N ILE A 15 18.10 14.84 -4.38
CA ILE A 15 19.14 14.83 -5.40
C ILE A 15 19.27 13.43 -5.98
N ASP A 16 19.49 13.33 -7.29
CA ASP A 16 19.94 12.08 -7.88
C ASP A 16 21.39 11.81 -7.44
N GLU A 17 21.56 10.90 -6.48
CA GLU A 17 22.88 10.56 -5.94
C GLU A 17 23.82 9.98 -7.00
N ARG A 18 23.31 9.40 -8.09
CA ARG A 18 24.13 8.90 -9.22
C ARG A 18 24.73 10.05 -10.04
N SER A 19 24.13 11.24 -9.98
CA SER A 19 24.61 12.43 -10.67
C SER A 19 25.73 13.17 -9.92
N VAL A 20 25.97 12.79 -8.66
CA VAL A 20 26.89 13.50 -7.78
C VAL A 20 28.34 13.33 -8.28
N GLN A 21 29.02 14.46 -8.47
CA GLN A 21 30.43 14.52 -8.85
C GLN A 21 31.24 15.05 -7.68
N VAL A 22 32.29 14.33 -7.31
CA VAL A 22 33.21 14.73 -6.23
C VAL A 22 34.49 15.25 -6.86
N ILE A 23 34.82 16.51 -6.57
CA ILE A 23 36.03 17.17 -7.03
C ILE A 23 37.06 17.08 -5.93
N GLN A 24 38.15 16.36 -6.18
CA GLN A 24 39.22 16.14 -5.20
C GLN A 24 40.54 16.76 -5.67
N ALA A 25 41.38 17.14 -4.71
CA ALA A 25 42.76 17.49 -4.98
C ALA A 25 43.54 16.25 -5.45
N ARG A 26 44.41 16.43 -6.45
CA ARG A 26 45.27 15.38 -7.00
C ARG A 26 46.73 15.47 -6.55
N THR A 27 47.08 16.57 -5.91
CA THR A 27 48.44 16.92 -5.49
C THR A 27 48.35 17.74 -4.21
N ASN A 28 49.49 17.91 -3.52
CA ASN A 28 49.61 18.90 -2.48
C ASN A 28 49.59 20.30 -3.12
N ALA A 29 48.69 21.15 -2.62
CA ALA A 29 48.53 22.48 -3.16
C ALA A 29 48.03 23.49 -2.13
N PHE A 30 48.23 24.76 -2.43
CA PHE A 30 47.69 25.89 -1.69
C PHE A 30 46.52 26.49 -2.48
N VAL A 31 45.41 26.71 -1.78
CA VAL A 31 44.22 27.36 -2.36
C VAL A 31 44.49 28.85 -2.49
N GLN A 32 44.60 29.34 -3.71
CA GLN A 32 44.83 30.77 -3.97
C GLN A 32 43.52 31.55 -3.99
N HIS A 33 42.51 31.02 -4.68
CA HIS A 33 41.23 31.68 -4.83
C HIS A 33 40.08 30.69 -5.06
N VAL A 34 39.04 30.81 -4.26
CA VAL A 34 37.78 30.07 -4.34
C VAL A 34 36.73 30.99 -4.98
N ALA A 35 36.33 30.66 -6.20
CA ALA A 35 35.34 31.40 -6.97
C ALA A 35 33.91 31.09 -6.49
N VAL A 36 33.62 29.83 -6.15
CA VAL A 36 32.30 29.40 -5.66
C VAL A 36 32.38 29.12 -4.16
N ARG A 37 31.66 29.93 -3.37
CA ARG A 37 31.86 30.00 -1.92
C ARG A 37 30.69 29.44 -1.12
N ALA A 38 29.50 29.33 -1.70
CA ALA A 38 28.32 28.84 -1.00
C ALA A 38 27.83 27.50 -1.57
N THR A 39 27.21 26.72 -0.69
CA THR A 39 26.38 25.58 -1.13
C THR A 39 25.12 26.12 -1.80
N LEU A 40 24.54 25.30 -2.66
CA LEU A 40 23.40 25.58 -3.53
C LEU A 40 23.66 26.62 -4.64
N ASP A 41 24.87 27.16 -4.74
CA ASP A 41 25.26 28.00 -5.87
C ASP A 41 25.16 27.20 -7.18
N PRO A 42 24.52 27.76 -8.23
CA PRO A 42 24.47 27.11 -9.53
C PRO A 42 25.83 27.20 -10.21
N VAL A 43 26.25 26.11 -10.84
CA VAL A 43 27.49 26.03 -11.61
C VAL A 43 27.21 25.52 -13.02
N ARG A 44 27.97 26.05 -13.99
CA ARG A 44 27.97 25.58 -15.38
C ARG A 44 29.20 24.74 -15.66
N ARG A 45 29.10 23.81 -16.59
CA ARG A 45 30.24 23.04 -17.08
C ARG A 45 31.31 24.00 -17.60
N GLY A 46 32.54 23.84 -17.14
CA GLY A 46 33.67 24.71 -17.46
C GLY A 46 33.80 25.98 -16.60
N GLN A 47 32.84 26.28 -15.73
CA GLN A 47 32.96 27.38 -14.78
C GLN A 47 34.05 27.10 -13.76
N ALA A 48 34.96 28.06 -13.53
CA ALA A 48 36.00 27.96 -12.53
C ALA A 48 35.41 27.86 -11.11
N LEU A 49 35.87 26.88 -10.32
CA LEU A 49 35.46 26.67 -8.93
C LEU A 49 36.53 27.18 -7.96
N VAL A 50 37.79 26.79 -8.22
CA VAL A 50 38.94 27.11 -7.37
C VAL A 50 40.21 27.18 -8.20
N THR A 51 41.13 28.04 -7.78
CA THR A 51 42.50 28.14 -8.31
C THR A 51 43.46 27.62 -7.25
N LEU A 52 44.27 26.65 -7.64
CA LEU A 52 45.26 26.00 -6.78
C LEU A 52 46.67 26.30 -7.28
N TYR A 53 47.61 26.44 -6.35
CA TYR A 53 49.04 26.49 -6.62
C TYR A 53 49.71 25.23 -6.06
N SER A 54 50.38 24.46 -6.92
CA SER A 54 51.10 23.25 -6.52
C SER A 54 52.59 23.37 -6.84
N PRO A 55 53.47 23.38 -5.84
CA PRO A 55 54.92 23.34 -6.05
C PRO A 55 55.36 22.13 -6.87
N ASP A 56 54.73 20.97 -6.66
CA ASP A 56 55.07 19.72 -7.37
C ASP A 56 54.77 19.83 -8.87
N TRP A 57 53.65 20.47 -9.23
CA TRP A 57 53.31 20.74 -10.63
C TRP A 57 54.23 21.78 -11.26
N VAL A 58 54.65 22.81 -10.50
CA VAL A 58 55.63 23.79 -10.97
C VAL A 58 56.95 23.10 -11.31
N ALA A 59 57.48 22.28 -10.39
CA ALA A 59 58.74 21.56 -10.61
C ALA A 59 58.69 20.63 -11.83
N ALA A 60 57.60 19.87 -12.00
CA ALA A 60 57.43 18.97 -13.14
C ALA A 60 57.33 19.73 -14.48
N GLN A 61 56.69 20.89 -14.49
CA GLN A 61 56.61 21.74 -15.68
C GLN A 61 57.95 22.39 -16.02
N GLU A 62 58.68 22.90 -15.03
CA GLU A 62 60.00 23.50 -15.24
C GLU A 62 60.98 22.52 -15.87
N GLU A 63 60.96 21.26 -15.42
CA GLU A 63 61.77 20.20 -16.01
C GLU A 63 61.38 19.92 -17.47
N TYR A 64 60.09 19.78 -17.76
CA TYR A 64 59.61 19.60 -19.13
C TYR A 64 60.03 20.76 -20.05
N LEU A 65 59.87 21.99 -19.58
CA LEU A 65 60.24 23.21 -20.32
C LEU A 65 61.76 23.37 -20.45
N ALA A 66 62.56 22.87 -19.50
CA ALA A 66 64.01 22.82 -19.61
C ALA A 66 64.45 21.81 -20.69
N VAL A 67 63.87 20.60 -20.66
CA VAL A 67 64.12 19.57 -21.69
C VAL A 67 63.72 20.09 -23.07
N LEU A 68 62.55 20.74 -23.20
CA LEU A 68 62.12 21.33 -24.48
C LEU A 68 63.09 22.39 -25.01
N ARG A 69 63.60 23.27 -24.15
CA ARG A 69 64.59 24.29 -24.53
C ARG A 69 65.91 23.67 -25.00
N GLN A 70 66.28 22.51 -24.47
CA GLN A 70 67.52 21.81 -24.80
C GLN A 70 67.37 20.80 -25.95
N SER A 71 66.13 20.39 -26.26
CA SER A 71 65.79 19.36 -27.27
C SER A 71 65.95 19.80 -28.73
N ALA A 72 66.63 20.93 -29.00
CA ALA A 72 67.04 21.34 -30.35
C ALA A 72 67.93 20.31 -31.08
N HIS A 73 68.39 19.25 -30.39
CA HIS A 73 69.29 18.21 -30.90
C HIS A 73 68.73 16.76 -30.87
N GLY A 74 67.41 16.55 -30.93
CA GLY A 74 66.85 15.22 -31.26
C GLY A 74 66.59 14.26 -30.09
N GLN A 75 66.26 14.75 -28.90
CA GLN A 75 65.98 13.94 -27.70
C GLN A 75 64.47 13.72 -27.46
N ALA A 76 63.76 13.19 -28.46
CA ALA A 76 62.30 12.94 -28.37
C ALA A 76 61.90 12.07 -27.16
N ASP A 77 62.74 11.10 -26.80
CA ASP A 77 62.50 10.20 -25.65
C ASP A 77 62.49 10.94 -24.30
N LEU A 78 63.31 11.97 -24.13
CA LEU A 78 63.38 12.74 -22.88
C LEU A 78 62.16 13.64 -22.70
N ALA A 79 61.67 14.26 -23.78
CA ALA A 79 60.43 15.03 -23.73
C ALA A 79 59.23 14.14 -23.38
N GLY A 80 59.19 12.93 -23.94
CA GLY A 80 58.19 11.91 -23.58
C GLY A 80 58.25 11.51 -22.09
N ALA A 81 59.46 11.29 -21.55
CA ALA A 81 59.64 10.96 -20.14
C ALA A 81 59.23 12.11 -19.20
N ALA A 82 59.57 13.37 -19.55
CA ALA A 82 59.16 14.54 -18.79
C ALA A 82 57.64 14.76 -18.83
N LYS A 83 56.99 14.49 -19.97
CA LYS A 83 55.53 14.47 -20.09
C LYS A 83 54.90 13.41 -19.17
N ALA A 84 55.46 12.21 -19.15
CA ALA A 84 55.01 11.14 -18.27
C ALA A 84 55.14 11.54 -16.79
N ARG A 85 56.21 12.24 -16.42
CA ARG A 85 56.40 12.77 -15.05
C ARG A 85 55.33 13.79 -14.65
N MET A 86 54.94 14.72 -15.54
CA MET A 86 53.84 15.65 -15.25
C MET A 86 52.52 14.92 -14.96
N LEU A 87 52.22 13.85 -15.71
CA LEU A 87 51.04 13.01 -15.45
C LEU A 87 51.17 12.25 -14.12
N GLN A 88 52.35 11.72 -13.80
CA GLN A 88 52.64 11.05 -12.52
C GLN A 88 52.52 11.99 -11.32
N ALA A 89 52.81 13.28 -11.49
CA ALA A 89 52.58 14.32 -10.48
C ALA A 89 51.09 14.67 -10.29
N GLY A 90 50.18 14.02 -11.03
CA GLY A 90 48.72 14.17 -10.88
C GLY A 90 48.09 15.19 -11.83
N MET A 91 48.84 15.77 -12.77
CA MET A 91 48.27 16.66 -13.80
C MET A 91 47.37 15.87 -14.75
N THR A 92 46.30 16.50 -15.23
CA THR A 92 45.40 15.96 -16.25
C THR A 92 46.02 16.09 -17.65
N PRO A 93 45.61 15.26 -18.63
CA PRO A 93 46.05 15.40 -20.02
C PRO A 93 45.80 16.79 -20.60
N GLY A 94 44.69 17.44 -20.23
CA GLY A 94 44.37 18.80 -20.65
C GLY A 94 45.33 19.84 -20.08
N GLN A 95 45.72 19.71 -18.80
CA GLN A 95 46.71 20.59 -18.17
C GLN A 95 48.09 20.41 -18.79
N VAL A 96 48.51 19.17 -19.03
CA VAL A 96 49.77 18.87 -19.73
C VAL A 96 49.77 19.51 -21.13
N SER A 97 48.70 19.30 -21.90
CA SER A 97 48.57 19.88 -23.25
C SER A 97 48.60 21.41 -23.24
N ALA A 98 48.08 22.06 -22.18
CA ALA A 98 48.14 23.51 -22.03
C ALA A 98 49.58 24.02 -21.79
N VAL A 99 50.39 23.28 -21.03
CA VAL A 99 51.82 23.59 -20.85
C VAL A 99 52.58 23.38 -22.15
N GLU A 100 52.31 22.28 -22.86
CA GLU A 100 52.90 22.00 -24.18
C GLU A 100 52.60 23.09 -25.21
N ALA A 101 51.34 23.49 -25.31
CA ALA A 101 50.90 24.50 -26.27
C ALA A 101 51.37 25.91 -25.91
N SER A 102 51.42 26.26 -24.62
CA SER A 102 51.85 27.60 -24.19
C SER A 102 53.36 27.76 -24.14
N GLY A 103 54.12 26.67 -23.98
CA GLY A 103 55.58 26.70 -23.82
C GLY A 103 56.04 27.51 -22.60
N ARG A 104 55.16 27.72 -21.62
CA ARG A 104 55.37 28.57 -20.44
C ARG A 104 54.89 27.87 -19.19
N LEU A 105 55.50 28.23 -18.06
CA LEU A 105 55.11 27.74 -16.74
C LEU A 105 53.69 28.20 -16.39
N GLN A 106 52.88 27.26 -15.91
CA GLN A 106 51.51 27.48 -15.41
C GLN A 106 51.47 27.15 -13.91
N PRO A 107 51.86 28.10 -13.04
CA PRO A 107 52.00 27.84 -11.61
C PRO A 107 50.65 27.67 -10.89
N SER A 108 49.62 28.33 -11.42
CA SER A 108 48.26 28.33 -10.89
C SER A 108 47.36 27.56 -11.84
N VAL A 109 46.55 26.65 -11.29
CA VAL A 109 45.64 25.82 -12.06
C VAL A 109 44.22 26.01 -11.56
N GLY A 110 43.37 26.47 -12.48
CA GLY A 110 41.93 26.53 -12.26
C GLY A 110 41.32 25.14 -12.38
N ILE A 111 40.61 24.71 -11.35
CA ILE A 111 39.71 23.57 -11.40
C ILE A 111 38.31 24.08 -11.74
N ALA A 112 37.76 23.56 -12.82
CA ALA A 112 36.44 23.92 -13.31
C ALA A 112 35.41 22.81 -13.05
N SER A 113 34.13 23.18 -13.08
CA SER A 113 33.04 22.23 -12.94
C SER A 113 32.98 21.28 -14.16
N PRO A 114 32.94 19.94 -13.96
CA PRO A 114 32.75 18.98 -15.05
C PRO A 114 31.31 18.89 -15.54
N ILE A 115 30.34 19.39 -14.76
CA ILE A 115 28.90 19.27 -15.01
C ILE A 115 28.18 20.61 -14.87
N ASP A 116 26.98 20.72 -15.42
CA ASP A 116 26.03 21.77 -15.07
C ASP A 116 25.20 21.30 -13.88
N GLY A 117 25.08 22.10 -12.83
CA GLY A 117 24.44 21.64 -11.60
C GLY A 117 24.45 22.66 -10.47
N ILE A 118 24.40 22.17 -9.24
CA ILE A 118 24.55 22.95 -8.02
C ILE A 118 25.70 22.43 -7.16
N VAL A 119 26.27 23.28 -6.34
CA VAL A 119 27.24 22.88 -5.32
C VAL A 119 26.52 22.32 -4.11
N THR A 120 26.76 21.06 -3.75
CA THR A 120 26.19 20.45 -2.54
C THR A 120 27.12 20.57 -1.34
N GLU A 121 28.43 20.73 -1.59
CA GLU A 121 29.45 20.84 -0.54
C GLU A 121 30.60 21.73 -1.01
N VAL A 122 31.05 22.64 -0.15
CA VAL A 122 32.27 23.45 -0.33
C VAL A 122 33.19 23.17 0.86
N ALA A 123 34.25 22.40 0.65
CA ALA A 123 35.17 21.95 1.71
C ALA A 123 36.46 22.78 1.78
N VAL A 124 36.62 23.78 0.92
CA VAL A 124 37.83 24.61 0.84
C VAL A 124 37.56 26.11 0.87
N ARG A 125 38.55 26.86 1.37
CA ARG A 125 38.57 28.32 1.50
C ARG A 125 39.93 28.86 1.06
N ASP A 126 39.97 30.14 0.73
CA ASP A 126 41.19 30.87 0.37
C ASP A 126 42.26 30.68 1.45
N GLY A 127 43.49 30.38 1.03
CA GLY A 127 44.64 30.19 1.92
C GLY A 127 44.78 28.79 2.53
N MET A 128 43.80 27.89 2.36
CA MET A 128 43.92 26.51 2.85
C MET A 128 44.97 25.71 2.08
N THR A 129 45.61 24.77 2.76
CA THR A 129 46.40 23.71 2.11
C THR A 129 45.49 22.52 1.85
N VAL A 130 45.64 21.90 0.69
CA VAL A 130 44.92 20.69 0.29
C VAL A 130 45.92 19.57 -0.01
N SER A 131 45.50 18.35 0.27
CA SER A 131 46.29 17.14 0.03
C SER A 131 45.58 16.22 -0.95
N PRO A 132 46.30 15.33 -1.66
CA PRO A 132 45.71 14.35 -2.56
C PRO A 132 44.57 13.57 -1.90
N GLY A 133 43.43 13.45 -2.59
CA GLY A 133 42.24 12.78 -2.09
C GLY A 133 41.32 13.64 -1.21
N MET A 134 41.75 14.84 -0.79
CA MET A 134 40.87 15.77 -0.09
C MET A 134 39.75 16.24 -1.03
N THR A 135 38.50 16.10 -0.59
CA THR A 135 37.35 16.67 -1.28
C THR A 135 37.42 18.19 -1.23
N LEU A 136 37.29 18.82 -2.39
CA LEU A 136 37.24 20.27 -2.57
C LEU A 136 35.78 20.73 -2.70
N PHE A 137 35.05 20.07 -3.60
CA PHE A 137 33.64 20.34 -3.88
C PHE A 137 32.88 19.05 -4.12
N ARG A 138 31.59 19.08 -3.79
CA ARG A 138 30.62 18.10 -4.28
C ARG A 138 29.59 18.86 -5.11
N LEU A 139 29.32 18.33 -6.30
CA LEU A 139 28.40 18.91 -7.26
C LEU A 139 27.30 17.90 -7.55
N ALA A 140 26.10 18.37 -7.82
CA ALA A 140 24.98 17.52 -8.24
C ALA A 140 24.29 18.11 -9.47
N ASP A 141 23.95 17.27 -10.45
CA ASP A 141 23.10 17.68 -11.55
C ASP A 141 21.63 17.67 -11.09
N LEU A 142 20.90 18.73 -11.43
CA LEU A 142 19.48 18.86 -11.14
C LEU A 142 18.60 18.68 -12.38
N SER A 143 19.15 18.25 -13.52
CA SER A 143 18.38 17.96 -14.74
C SER A 143 17.34 16.86 -14.52
N GLN A 144 17.64 15.92 -13.63
CA GLN A 144 16.75 14.89 -13.12
C GLN A 144 16.83 14.90 -11.60
N VAL A 145 15.69 14.69 -10.95
CA VAL A 145 15.60 14.59 -9.49
C VAL A 145 14.95 13.28 -9.11
N TRP A 146 15.22 12.82 -7.91
CA TRP A 146 14.51 11.71 -7.32
C TRP A 146 13.33 12.21 -6.52
N VAL A 147 12.28 11.43 -6.50
CA VAL A 147 11.18 11.56 -5.54
C VAL A 147 11.17 10.28 -4.73
N ILE A 148 11.38 10.42 -3.43
CA ILE A 148 11.34 9.29 -2.51
C ILE A 148 9.97 9.29 -1.87
N ALA A 149 9.11 8.39 -2.30
CA ALA A 149 7.76 8.22 -1.75
C ALA A 149 7.77 7.19 -0.63
N GLU A 150 7.03 7.44 0.44
CA GLU A 150 6.86 6.51 1.56
C GLU A 150 5.53 5.77 1.43
N VAL A 151 5.58 4.49 1.06
CA VAL A 151 4.40 3.68 0.78
C VAL A 151 4.19 2.65 1.90
N PRO A 152 2.98 2.46 2.43
CA PRO A 152 2.71 1.37 3.39
C PRO A 152 3.11 0.00 2.86
N GLU A 153 3.77 -0.81 3.69
CA GLU A 153 4.36 -2.10 3.27
C GLU A 153 3.36 -3.05 2.58
N GLY A 154 2.09 -3.07 3.04
CA GLY A 154 1.04 -3.91 2.48
C GLY A 154 0.63 -3.54 1.05
N GLN A 155 0.87 -2.29 0.64
CA GLN A 155 0.51 -1.75 -0.67
C GLN A 155 1.70 -1.69 -1.63
N ALA A 156 2.91 -2.03 -1.19
CA ALA A 156 4.10 -2.04 -2.04
C ALA A 156 4.04 -3.09 -3.16
N ARG A 157 3.26 -4.17 -2.99
CA ARG A 157 3.16 -5.29 -3.93
C ARG A 157 2.61 -4.90 -5.31
N ILE A 158 1.81 -3.84 -5.38
CA ILE A 158 1.24 -3.34 -6.65
C ILE A 158 2.19 -2.39 -7.39
N ILE A 159 3.32 -2.03 -6.76
CA ILE A 159 4.30 -1.11 -7.34
C ILE A 159 5.44 -1.93 -7.95
N SER A 160 5.62 -1.80 -9.26
CA SER A 160 6.72 -2.42 -10.00
C SER A 160 7.64 -1.36 -10.61
N PRO A 161 8.96 -1.65 -10.76
CA PRO A 161 9.85 -0.83 -11.55
C PRO A 161 9.30 -0.55 -12.95
N GLY A 162 9.44 0.68 -13.42
CA GLY A 162 8.91 1.14 -14.71
C GLY A 162 7.46 1.66 -14.67
N LEU A 163 6.73 1.48 -13.56
CA LEU A 163 5.38 2.02 -13.40
C LEU A 163 5.38 3.55 -13.56
N ALA A 164 4.50 4.05 -14.41
CA ALA A 164 4.28 5.49 -14.55
C ALA A 164 3.48 6.01 -13.37
N VAL A 165 3.94 7.10 -12.77
CA VAL A 165 3.31 7.72 -11.60
C VAL A 165 3.12 9.20 -11.85
N LYS A 166 2.11 9.78 -11.21
CA LYS A 166 1.89 11.23 -11.22
C LYS A 166 2.42 11.80 -9.92
N VAL A 167 3.32 12.77 -10.02
CA VAL A 167 3.91 13.45 -8.88
C VAL A 167 3.41 14.89 -8.88
N THR A 168 2.85 15.33 -7.77
CA THR A 168 2.41 16.71 -7.56
C THR A 168 3.27 17.35 -6.48
N PRO A 169 4.34 18.08 -6.85
CA PRO A 169 5.12 18.86 -5.90
C PRO A 169 4.26 19.91 -5.20
N THR A 170 4.60 20.24 -3.96
CA THR A 170 3.94 21.34 -3.24
C THR A 170 4.09 22.65 -4.02
N GLY A 171 2.97 23.30 -4.32
CA GLY A 171 2.91 24.55 -5.09
C GLY A 171 2.82 24.37 -6.61
N ALA A 172 2.86 23.14 -7.13
CA ALA A 172 2.58 22.88 -8.54
C ALA A 172 1.07 22.81 -8.79
N VAL A 173 0.62 23.42 -9.90
CA VAL A 173 -0.79 23.36 -10.34
C VAL A 173 -1.06 22.08 -11.13
N GLU A 174 -0.06 21.60 -11.88
CA GLU A 174 -0.18 20.41 -12.73
C GLU A 174 0.72 19.27 -12.22
N PRO A 175 0.22 18.02 -12.24
CA PRO A 175 1.02 16.85 -11.90
C PRO A 175 2.06 16.58 -13.00
N LEU A 176 3.29 16.28 -12.57
CA LEU A 176 4.36 15.84 -13.44
C LEU A 176 4.37 14.31 -13.54
N VAL A 177 4.68 13.78 -14.72
CA VAL A 177 4.79 12.34 -14.93
C VAL A 177 6.20 11.88 -14.60
N GLY A 178 6.31 10.99 -13.61
CA GLY A 178 7.53 10.29 -13.23
C GLY A 178 7.46 8.80 -13.52
N LYS A 179 8.57 8.09 -13.32
CA LYS A 179 8.64 6.64 -13.42
C LYS A 179 9.28 6.05 -12.16
N VAL A 180 8.71 4.97 -11.66
CA VAL A 180 9.33 4.19 -10.58
C VAL A 180 10.64 3.61 -11.08
N ASP A 181 11.76 3.97 -10.46
CA ASP A 181 13.07 3.35 -10.72
C ASP A 181 13.18 2.05 -9.94
N THR A 182 12.90 2.10 -8.64
CA THR A 182 12.91 0.90 -7.79
C THR A 182 12.13 1.10 -6.52
N VAL A 183 11.61 0.00 -5.97
CA VAL A 183 11.23 -0.09 -4.57
C VAL A 183 12.51 -0.41 -3.79
N LEU A 184 12.88 0.43 -2.82
CA LEU A 184 14.09 0.23 -2.04
C LEU A 184 13.84 -0.84 -0.97
N PRO A 185 14.77 -1.80 -0.75
CA PRO A 185 14.63 -2.84 0.27
C PRO A 185 14.95 -2.29 1.68
N ASP A 186 14.35 -1.16 2.04
CA ASP A 186 14.51 -0.46 3.31
C ASP A 186 13.12 -0.11 3.84
N VAL A 187 12.71 -0.80 4.91
CA VAL A 187 11.43 -0.57 5.59
C VAL A 187 11.70 0.25 6.83
N ASN A 188 11.00 1.38 6.96
CA ASN A 188 11.04 2.18 8.16
C ASN A 188 10.20 1.49 9.26
N PRO A 189 10.81 0.98 10.36
CA PRO A 189 10.07 0.25 11.39
C PRO A 189 9.13 1.14 12.20
N ALA A 190 9.39 2.46 12.25
CA ALA A 190 8.56 3.41 12.99
C ALA A 190 7.27 3.75 12.24
N THR A 191 7.33 3.89 10.91
CA THR A 191 6.16 4.26 10.08
C THR A 191 5.55 3.08 9.33
N ARG A 192 6.20 1.91 9.33
CA ARG A 192 5.81 0.71 8.55
C ARG A 192 5.64 1.01 7.06
N THR A 193 6.51 1.87 6.54
CA THR A 193 6.55 2.25 5.12
C THR A 193 7.82 1.75 4.46
N ILE A 194 7.72 1.50 3.16
CA ILE A 194 8.84 1.23 2.27
C ILE A 194 9.08 2.45 1.38
N LYS A 195 10.35 2.73 1.10
CA LYS A 195 10.71 3.85 0.22
C LYS A 195 10.64 3.41 -1.24
N VAL A 196 9.89 4.15 -2.04
CA VAL A 196 9.82 3.97 -3.49
C VAL A 196 10.54 5.13 -4.15
N ARG A 197 11.61 4.82 -4.89
CA ARG A 197 12.37 5.82 -5.65
C ARG A 197 11.76 6.00 -7.03
N ILE A 198 11.41 7.24 -7.34
CA ILE A 198 10.83 7.66 -8.61
C ILE A 198 11.79 8.65 -9.25
N VAL A 199 12.03 8.50 -10.55
CA VAL A 199 12.82 9.44 -11.34
C VAL A 199 11.87 10.43 -11.99
N LEU A 200 12.14 11.72 -11.79
CA LEU A 200 11.35 12.81 -12.32
C LEU A 200 12.23 13.77 -13.13
N PRO A 201 11.91 14.00 -14.42
CA PRO A 201 12.59 15.02 -15.21
C PRO A 201 12.34 16.42 -14.64
N ASN A 202 13.39 17.22 -14.50
CA ASN A 202 13.32 18.57 -13.94
C ASN A 202 13.67 19.61 -15.01
N LYS A 203 12.88 19.62 -16.09
CA LYS A 203 13.03 20.60 -17.18
C LYS A 203 12.74 21.99 -16.62
N GLY A 204 13.75 22.85 -16.56
CA GLY A 204 13.65 24.20 -15.97
C GLY A 204 14.24 24.34 -14.56
N ARG A 205 14.66 23.23 -13.92
CA ARG A 205 15.28 23.23 -12.58
C ARG A 205 14.41 23.88 -11.48
N HIS A 206 13.09 23.78 -11.62
CA HIS A 206 12.13 24.30 -10.64
C HIS A 206 11.91 23.34 -9.46
N LEU A 207 12.18 22.05 -9.65
CA LEU A 207 12.09 21.06 -8.58
C LEU A 207 13.36 21.14 -7.73
N LEU A 208 13.20 21.62 -6.51
CA LEU A 208 14.29 21.78 -5.56
C LEU A 208 14.34 20.59 -4.60
N PRO A 209 15.53 20.03 -4.34
CA PRO A 209 15.69 19.03 -3.27
C PRO A 209 15.17 19.56 -1.93
N GLY A 210 14.45 18.72 -1.19
CA GLY A 210 13.79 19.05 0.07
C GLY A 210 12.32 19.45 -0.08
N MET A 211 11.82 19.70 -1.30
CA MET A 211 10.39 19.93 -1.49
C MET A 211 9.56 18.68 -1.19
N PHE A 212 8.38 18.88 -0.61
CA PHE A 212 7.38 17.83 -0.50
C PHE A 212 6.67 17.60 -1.84
N ALA A 213 6.23 16.37 -2.06
CA ALA A 213 5.41 16.00 -3.20
C ALA A 213 4.42 14.91 -2.82
N THR A 214 3.22 14.95 -3.41
CA THR A 214 2.27 13.84 -3.35
C THR A 214 2.45 12.98 -4.58
N VAL A 215 2.69 11.68 -4.38
CA VAL A 215 2.83 10.71 -5.46
C VAL A 215 1.56 9.90 -5.56
N ARG A 216 1.01 9.84 -6.77
CA ARG A 216 -0.11 9.00 -7.12
C ARG A 216 0.34 7.87 -8.03
N PHE A 217 0.17 6.64 -7.55
CA PHE A 217 0.41 5.40 -8.25
C PHE A 217 -0.90 4.94 -8.88
N ASP A 218 -0.98 5.01 -10.22
CA ASP A 218 -2.07 4.42 -10.98
C ASP A 218 -1.59 3.02 -11.38
N SER A 219 -2.13 1.94 -10.79
CA SER A 219 -1.59 0.57 -10.94
C SER A 219 -1.58 0.02 -12.38
N GLY A 220 -2.18 0.71 -13.35
CA GLY A 220 -2.16 0.36 -14.78
C GLY A 220 -2.89 -0.94 -15.14
N GLU A 221 -3.10 -1.83 -14.17
CA GLU A 221 -3.92 -3.04 -14.25
C GLU A 221 -5.39 -2.65 -14.36
N HIS A 222 -5.78 -2.28 -15.57
CA HIS A 222 -7.16 -2.22 -15.99
C HIS A 222 -7.62 -3.66 -16.23
N GLN A 223 -7.97 -4.37 -15.16
CA GLN A 223 -8.78 -5.56 -15.36
C GLN A 223 -10.20 -5.11 -15.70
N ASP A 224 -10.70 -5.58 -16.85
CA ASP A 224 -12.11 -5.41 -17.18
C ASP A 224 -12.93 -6.24 -16.22
N VAL A 225 -13.57 -5.54 -15.27
CA VAL A 225 -14.32 -6.16 -14.19
C VAL A 225 -15.77 -5.68 -14.23
N LEU A 226 -16.71 -6.50 -13.78
CA LEU A 226 -18.10 -6.05 -13.68
C LEU A 226 -18.17 -5.00 -12.57
N THR A 227 -18.68 -3.81 -12.88
CA THR A 227 -18.70 -2.68 -11.95
C THR A 227 -20.08 -2.08 -11.86
N ILE A 228 -20.51 -1.72 -10.66
CA ILE A 228 -21.74 -0.97 -10.41
C ILE A 228 -21.42 0.26 -9.54
N PRO A 229 -22.24 1.33 -9.59
CA PRO A 229 -22.10 2.46 -8.68
C PRO A 229 -22.20 2.02 -7.22
N LEU A 230 -21.35 2.57 -6.35
CA LEU A 230 -21.34 2.25 -4.92
C LEU A 230 -22.69 2.50 -4.26
N GLU A 231 -23.39 3.55 -4.71
CA GLU A 231 -24.73 3.93 -4.26
C GLU A 231 -25.82 2.88 -4.55
N ALA A 232 -25.60 1.94 -5.48
CA ALA A 232 -26.54 0.87 -5.79
C ALA A 232 -26.44 -0.34 -4.84
N VAL A 233 -25.44 -0.36 -3.95
CA VAL A 233 -25.15 -1.49 -3.07
C VAL A 233 -25.79 -1.28 -1.71
N ILE A 234 -26.72 -2.16 -1.33
CA ILE A 234 -27.32 -2.20 0.00
C ILE A 234 -26.53 -3.21 0.84
N ARG A 235 -25.95 -2.75 1.96
CA ARG A 235 -25.20 -3.60 2.89
C ARG A 235 -26.04 -3.89 4.13
N THR A 236 -26.44 -5.14 4.31
CA THR A 236 -27.25 -5.58 5.46
C THR A 236 -26.37 -6.17 6.58
N GLY A 237 -25.11 -5.71 6.67
CA GLY A 237 -24.11 -6.18 7.64
C GLY A 237 -23.36 -7.44 7.20
N GLN A 238 -24.09 -8.53 6.93
CA GLN A 238 -23.49 -9.81 6.53
C GLN A 238 -23.53 -10.09 5.02
N ARG A 239 -24.40 -9.38 4.28
CA ARG A 239 -24.63 -9.61 2.85
C ARG A 239 -24.69 -8.28 2.12
N SER A 240 -24.32 -8.31 0.84
CA SER A 240 -24.46 -7.19 -0.08
C SER A 240 -25.53 -7.54 -1.10
N ILE A 241 -26.56 -6.70 -1.22
CA ILE A 241 -27.68 -6.89 -2.13
C ILE A 241 -27.81 -5.68 -3.05
N VAL A 242 -28.29 -5.92 -4.27
CA VAL A 242 -28.56 -4.89 -5.29
C VAL A 242 -29.95 -5.12 -5.87
N MET A 243 -30.69 -4.05 -6.09
CA MET A 243 -31.99 -4.11 -6.77
C MET A 243 -31.77 -4.09 -8.27
N VAL A 244 -32.11 -5.19 -8.95
CA VAL A 244 -32.00 -5.35 -10.40
C VAL A 244 -33.37 -5.14 -11.04
N ASP A 245 -33.42 -4.38 -12.13
CA ASP A 245 -34.62 -4.21 -12.94
C ASP A 245 -34.90 -5.48 -13.76
N GLY A 246 -35.96 -6.22 -13.39
CA GLY A 246 -36.44 -7.40 -14.10
C GLY A 246 -37.43 -7.09 -15.23
N GLY A 247 -37.69 -5.82 -15.53
CA GLY A 247 -38.67 -5.39 -16.53
C GLY A 247 -40.10 -5.67 -16.07
N GLN A 248 -40.79 -6.63 -16.71
CA GLN A 248 -42.19 -6.94 -16.40
C GLN A 248 -42.40 -7.58 -15.02
N SER A 249 -41.34 -8.14 -14.41
CA SER A 249 -41.39 -8.74 -13.08
C SER A 249 -41.11 -7.76 -11.93
N GLY A 250 -40.89 -6.48 -12.23
CA GLY A 250 -40.51 -5.47 -11.24
C GLY A 250 -39.06 -5.58 -10.77
N PHE A 251 -38.75 -4.91 -9.66
CA PHE A 251 -37.40 -4.87 -9.08
C PHE A 251 -37.14 -6.11 -8.22
N VAL A 252 -36.01 -6.78 -8.46
CA VAL A 252 -35.62 -8.01 -7.76
C VAL A 252 -34.35 -7.79 -6.96
N ALA A 253 -34.42 -8.09 -5.65
CA ALA A 253 -33.26 -8.08 -4.77
C ALA A 253 -32.33 -9.25 -5.11
N THR A 254 -31.12 -8.94 -5.57
CA THR A 254 -30.11 -9.94 -5.95
C THR A 254 -28.91 -9.83 -5.02
N GLU A 255 -28.54 -10.94 -4.38
CA GLU A 255 -27.34 -11.00 -3.55
C GLU A 255 -26.08 -11.01 -4.44
N ILE A 256 -25.11 -10.18 -4.08
CA ILE A 256 -23.86 -10.02 -4.81
C ILE A 256 -22.66 -10.21 -3.90
N LYS A 257 -21.58 -10.71 -4.48
CA LYS A 257 -20.26 -10.69 -3.85
C LYS A 257 -19.47 -9.51 -4.37
N THR A 258 -19.17 -8.55 -3.51
CA THR A 258 -18.41 -7.34 -3.86
C THR A 258 -16.90 -7.58 -3.74
N GLY A 259 -16.14 -6.90 -4.60
CA GLY A 259 -14.68 -6.89 -4.65
C GLY A 259 -14.11 -5.52 -4.27
N ARG A 260 -13.15 -5.02 -5.06
CA ARG A 260 -12.51 -3.71 -4.84
C ARG A 260 -13.49 -2.54 -5.04
N GLU A 261 -13.26 -1.47 -4.29
CA GLU A 261 -13.99 -0.20 -4.40
C GLU A 261 -13.03 0.92 -4.76
N ALA A 262 -13.33 1.65 -5.84
CA ALA A 262 -12.51 2.77 -6.28
C ALA A 262 -13.34 3.72 -7.17
N GLY A 263 -13.14 5.03 -6.99
CA GLY A 263 -13.76 6.06 -7.83
C GLY A 263 -15.29 6.06 -7.82
N GLY A 264 -15.92 5.73 -6.69
CA GLY A 264 -17.39 5.66 -6.56
C GLY A 264 -18.03 4.42 -7.19
N MET A 265 -17.23 3.46 -7.66
CA MET A 265 -17.68 2.20 -8.24
C MET A 265 -17.21 1.03 -7.36
N VAL A 266 -18.01 -0.05 -7.34
CA VAL A 266 -17.62 -1.33 -6.73
C VAL A 266 -17.50 -2.41 -7.80
N GLU A 267 -16.50 -3.26 -7.65
CA GLU A 267 -16.31 -4.50 -8.42
C GLU A 267 -17.29 -5.58 -7.94
N VAL A 268 -17.93 -6.28 -8.86
CA VAL A 268 -18.85 -7.39 -8.58
C VAL A 268 -18.18 -8.69 -9.00
N LEU A 269 -17.84 -9.53 -8.01
CA LEU A 269 -17.19 -10.83 -8.21
C LEU A 269 -18.19 -11.94 -8.57
N ALA A 270 -19.42 -11.85 -8.06
CA ALA A 270 -20.49 -12.81 -8.34
C ALA A 270 -21.87 -12.18 -8.09
N GLY A 271 -22.91 -12.74 -8.72
CA GLY A 271 -24.32 -12.39 -8.50
C GLY A 271 -24.96 -11.54 -9.61
N LEU A 272 -24.17 -10.88 -10.46
CA LEU A 272 -24.67 -10.08 -11.58
C LEU A 272 -24.01 -10.47 -12.91
N LYS A 273 -24.69 -10.14 -14.01
CA LYS A 273 -24.20 -10.27 -15.39
C LYS A 273 -24.11 -8.91 -16.04
N ALA A 274 -23.15 -8.75 -16.96
CA ALA A 274 -23.02 -7.53 -17.75
C ALA A 274 -24.31 -7.24 -18.54
N GLY A 275 -24.74 -5.97 -18.55
CA GLY A 275 -25.95 -5.50 -19.23
C GLY A 275 -27.22 -5.45 -18.37
N GLN A 276 -27.18 -5.99 -17.14
CA GLN A 276 -28.29 -5.85 -16.18
C GLN A 276 -28.36 -4.41 -15.65
N LYS A 277 -29.58 -3.86 -15.55
CA LYS A 277 -29.83 -2.52 -15.00
C LYS A 277 -30.02 -2.61 -13.49
N VAL A 278 -29.30 -1.77 -12.76
CA VAL A 278 -29.34 -1.70 -11.30
C VAL A 278 -29.88 -0.34 -10.87
N VAL A 279 -30.62 -0.31 -9.76
CA VAL A 279 -31.18 0.93 -9.22
C VAL A 279 -30.10 1.69 -8.45
N THR A 280 -29.88 2.96 -8.77
CA THR A 280 -28.91 3.84 -8.10
C THR A 280 -29.54 4.85 -7.14
N SER A 281 -30.85 5.13 -7.28
CA SER A 281 -31.58 6.12 -6.46
C SER A 281 -32.99 5.62 -6.14
N GLY A 282 -33.49 5.91 -4.93
CA GLY A 282 -34.79 5.44 -4.44
C GLY A 282 -34.80 4.01 -3.87
N GLN A 283 -33.62 3.42 -3.66
CA GLN A 283 -33.46 2.03 -3.16
C GLN A 283 -34.22 1.74 -1.86
N PHE A 284 -34.28 2.71 -0.93
CA PHE A 284 -35.02 2.58 0.32
C PHE A 284 -36.54 2.52 0.11
N LEU A 285 -37.07 3.31 -0.83
CA LEU A 285 -38.51 3.32 -1.13
C LEU A 285 -38.93 2.03 -1.83
N ILE A 286 -38.08 1.49 -2.71
CA ILE A 286 -38.32 0.22 -3.40
C ILE A 286 -38.19 -0.96 -2.44
N ASP A 287 -37.21 -0.97 -1.55
CA ASP A 287 -37.08 -2.00 -0.50
C ASP A 287 -38.27 -1.95 0.47
N SER A 288 -38.71 -0.74 0.84
CA SER A 288 -39.91 -0.53 1.65
C SER A 288 -41.16 -1.04 0.92
N GLU A 289 -41.33 -0.75 -0.38
CA GLU A 289 -42.47 -1.21 -1.16
C GLU A 289 -42.43 -2.72 -1.42
N ALA A 290 -41.25 -3.32 -1.67
CA ALA A 290 -41.09 -4.76 -1.84
C ALA A 290 -41.36 -5.51 -0.53
N SER A 291 -40.87 -5.00 0.60
CA SER A 291 -41.20 -5.52 1.94
C SER A 291 -42.70 -5.38 2.24
N LEU A 292 -43.29 -4.23 1.92
CA LEU A 292 -44.73 -3.98 2.07
C LEU A 292 -45.56 -4.91 1.17
N ARG A 293 -45.21 -5.10 -0.11
CA ARG A 293 -45.88 -6.03 -1.02
C ARG A 293 -45.75 -7.47 -0.57
N GLY A 294 -44.56 -7.92 -0.15
CA GLY A 294 -44.39 -9.25 0.45
C GLY A 294 -45.15 -9.43 1.78
N THR A 295 -45.47 -8.35 2.47
CA THR A 295 -46.38 -8.34 3.62
C THR A 295 -47.84 -8.36 3.18
N THR A 296 -48.18 -7.64 2.11
CA THR A 296 -49.54 -7.54 1.56
C THR A 296 -49.97 -8.85 0.87
N GLU A 297 -49.07 -9.55 0.17
CA GLU A 297 -49.30 -10.88 -0.40
C GLU A 297 -49.49 -11.95 0.69
N ARG A 298 -48.75 -11.85 1.81
CA ARG A 298 -49.00 -12.65 3.01
C ARG A 298 -50.36 -12.34 3.67
N MET A 299 -50.87 -11.12 3.51
CA MET A 299 -52.19 -10.71 4.02
C MET A 299 -53.35 -10.99 3.04
N ALA A 300 -53.07 -11.10 1.74
CA ALA A 300 -54.07 -11.30 0.68
C ALA A 300 -54.29 -12.77 0.28
N ALA A 301 -53.45 -13.69 0.75
CA ALA A 301 -53.76 -15.12 0.70
C ALA A 301 -54.96 -15.44 1.62
N PRO A 302 -55.97 -16.21 1.19
CA PRO A 302 -57.07 -16.59 2.07
C PRO A 302 -56.55 -17.42 3.24
N ALA A 303 -56.93 -17.01 4.45
CA ALA A 303 -56.64 -17.74 5.69
C ALA A 303 -57.31 -19.13 5.66
N ALA A 304 -56.57 -20.14 5.21
CA ALA A 304 -56.84 -21.54 5.49
C ALA A 304 -55.87 -22.01 6.58
N ALA A 305 -56.41 -22.08 7.79
CA ALA A 305 -56.00 -22.90 8.94
C ALA A 305 -54.50 -22.96 9.32
N SER A 306 -54.27 -22.47 10.54
CA SER A 306 -53.10 -22.68 11.43
C SER A 306 -51.96 -21.70 11.21
N GLU A 307 -51.83 -20.75 12.14
CA GLU A 307 -50.57 -20.06 12.40
C GLU A 307 -49.43 -21.09 12.51
N PRO A 308 -48.31 -20.92 11.80
CA PRO A 308 -47.05 -21.41 12.35
C PRO A 308 -46.74 -20.47 13.52
N ALA A 309 -47.02 -20.94 14.73
CA ALA A 309 -46.29 -20.47 15.90
C ALA A 309 -44.80 -20.36 15.50
N ALA A 310 -44.17 -19.24 15.86
CA ALA A 310 -42.73 -19.07 15.74
C ALA A 310 -42.06 -20.40 16.09
N ALA A 311 -41.22 -20.93 15.20
CA ALA A 311 -40.63 -22.26 15.35
C ALA A 311 -39.82 -22.30 16.64
N THR A 312 -40.48 -22.65 17.73
CA THR A 312 -39.88 -23.07 18.99
C THR A 312 -39.33 -24.45 18.71
N THR A 313 -38.01 -24.57 18.75
CA THR A 313 -37.33 -25.85 18.56
C THR A 313 -37.87 -26.81 19.62
N GLU A 314 -38.67 -27.78 19.17
CA GLU A 314 -39.30 -28.75 20.04
C GLU A 314 -38.38 -29.96 20.21
N HIS A 315 -38.21 -30.40 21.45
CA HIS A 315 -37.37 -31.52 21.84
C HIS A 315 -38.25 -32.67 22.33
N GLU A 316 -37.94 -33.91 21.94
CA GLU A 316 -38.68 -35.11 22.35
C GLU A 316 -37.84 -35.98 23.27
N GLY A 317 -38.46 -36.48 24.34
CA GLY A 317 -37.85 -37.38 25.30
C GLY A 317 -38.79 -38.53 25.69
N VAL A 318 -38.20 -39.61 26.17
CA VAL A 318 -38.92 -40.71 26.82
C VAL A 318 -38.38 -40.84 28.24
N GLY A 319 -39.27 -40.87 29.21
CA GLY A 319 -38.90 -40.90 30.62
C GLY A 319 -39.98 -41.48 31.51
N ARG A 320 -39.67 -41.56 32.80
CA ARG A 320 -40.58 -41.97 33.85
C ARG A 320 -40.94 -40.77 34.71
N ILE A 321 -42.22 -40.59 35.02
CA ILE A 321 -42.68 -39.55 35.92
C ILE A 321 -42.29 -39.95 37.35
N GLU A 322 -41.48 -39.13 38.01
CA GLU A 322 -41.10 -39.32 39.42
C GLU A 322 -42.06 -38.59 40.36
N ALA A 323 -42.54 -37.40 39.97
CA ALA A 323 -43.53 -36.64 40.72
C ALA A 323 -44.44 -35.82 39.80
N VAL A 324 -45.69 -35.61 40.24
CA VAL A 324 -46.68 -34.75 39.58
C VAL A 324 -47.02 -33.62 40.55
N THR A 325 -46.76 -32.38 40.16
CA THR A 325 -47.13 -31.18 40.93
C THR A 325 -48.16 -30.35 40.17
N GLY A 326 -48.78 -29.37 40.82
CA GLY A 326 -49.73 -28.47 40.15
C GLY A 326 -49.09 -27.55 39.10
N GLU A 327 -47.77 -27.40 39.16
CA GLU A 327 -46.99 -26.48 38.33
C GLU A 327 -46.17 -27.20 37.24
N GLY A 328 -46.04 -28.53 37.31
CA GLY A 328 -45.25 -29.32 36.36
C GLY A 328 -45.11 -30.81 36.68
N LEU A 329 -44.18 -31.46 35.98
CA LEU A 329 -43.81 -32.87 36.17
C LEU A 329 -42.31 -33.00 36.43
N THR A 330 -41.93 -33.77 37.45
CA THR A 330 -40.55 -34.24 37.59
C THR A 330 -40.40 -35.53 36.79
N ILE A 331 -39.55 -35.53 35.77
CA ILE A 331 -39.38 -36.68 34.86
C ILE A 331 -37.92 -37.13 34.87
N SER A 332 -37.69 -38.42 35.16
CA SER A 332 -36.43 -39.08 34.89
C SER A 332 -36.40 -39.54 33.44
N HIS A 333 -35.63 -38.86 32.60
CA HIS A 333 -35.60 -39.10 31.15
C HIS A 333 -34.27 -39.69 30.68
N GLY A 334 -34.33 -40.44 29.57
CA GLY A 334 -33.14 -40.87 28.84
C GLY A 334 -32.45 -39.71 28.11
N PRO A 335 -31.31 -39.94 27.44
CA PRO A 335 -30.61 -38.87 26.72
C PRO A 335 -31.50 -38.23 25.64
N ILE A 336 -31.38 -36.90 25.48
CA ILE A 336 -32.13 -36.10 24.49
C ILE A 336 -31.10 -35.50 23.52
N PRO A 337 -30.81 -36.19 22.40
CA PRO A 337 -29.72 -35.80 21.50
C PRO A 337 -29.91 -34.42 20.86
N SER A 338 -31.16 -33.97 20.66
CA SER A 338 -31.47 -32.69 20.03
C SER A 338 -31.01 -31.47 20.83
N ILE A 339 -30.69 -31.64 22.11
CA ILE A 339 -30.10 -30.60 22.97
C ILE A 339 -28.88 -31.10 23.77
N GLN A 340 -28.33 -32.25 23.38
CA GLN A 340 -27.16 -32.87 24.02
C GLN A 340 -27.31 -33.12 25.54
N TRP A 341 -28.53 -33.31 26.04
CA TRP A 341 -28.74 -33.69 27.43
C TRP A 341 -28.52 -35.19 27.64
N GLY A 342 -27.78 -35.54 28.70
CA GLY A 342 -27.64 -36.92 29.18
C GLY A 342 -28.92 -37.42 29.84
N ALA A 343 -28.90 -38.66 30.34
CA ALA A 343 -29.97 -39.15 31.19
C ALA A 343 -29.93 -38.45 32.54
N MET A 344 -31.03 -37.78 32.92
CA MET A 344 -31.13 -37.04 34.18
C MET A 344 -32.59 -36.93 34.63
N THR A 345 -32.78 -36.56 35.89
CA THR A 345 -34.09 -36.29 36.47
C THR A 345 -34.22 -34.80 36.73
N MET A 346 -35.23 -34.18 36.14
CA MET A 346 -35.46 -32.74 36.25
C MET A 346 -36.95 -32.39 36.16
N ASP A 347 -37.26 -31.14 36.50
CA ASP A 347 -38.61 -30.61 36.46
C ASP A 347 -38.91 -29.99 35.10
N PHE A 348 -40.11 -30.28 34.60
CA PHE A 348 -40.67 -29.68 33.41
C PHE A 348 -41.96 -28.94 33.76
N ALA A 349 -42.03 -27.67 33.38
CA ALA A 349 -43.20 -26.83 33.64
C ALA A 349 -44.42 -27.30 32.82
N ALA A 350 -45.61 -27.16 33.40
CA ALA A 350 -46.86 -27.46 32.72
C ALA A 350 -47.09 -26.50 31.53
N PRO A 351 -47.71 -26.96 30.42
CA PRO A 351 -48.16 -26.05 29.38
C PRO A 351 -49.23 -25.10 29.92
N SER A 352 -49.41 -23.96 29.26
CA SER A 352 -50.49 -23.00 29.58
C SER A 352 -51.91 -23.61 29.50
N ALA A 353 -52.08 -24.69 28.75
CA ALA A 353 -53.32 -25.46 28.66
C ALA A 353 -53.55 -26.42 29.86
N GLY A 354 -52.58 -26.56 30.77
CA GLY A 354 -52.59 -27.48 31.90
C GLY A 354 -52.13 -28.90 31.57
N LEU A 355 -51.80 -29.67 32.60
CA LEU A 355 -51.35 -31.06 32.45
C LEU A 355 -52.50 -31.99 32.04
N PRO A 356 -52.23 -33.02 31.20
CA PRO A 356 -53.20 -34.08 30.91
C PRO A 356 -53.68 -34.77 32.19
N LYS A 357 -54.99 -34.94 32.33
CA LYS A 357 -55.59 -35.63 33.49
C LYS A 357 -55.24 -37.12 33.46
N GLY A 358 -54.85 -37.69 34.59
CA GLY A 358 -54.62 -39.13 34.76
C GLY A 358 -53.17 -39.59 34.81
N LEU A 359 -52.20 -38.68 34.73
CA LEU A 359 -50.76 -38.98 34.93
C LEU A 359 -50.46 -39.25 36.41
N LYS A 360 -49.68 -40.28 36.70
CA LYS A 360 -49.25 -40.65 38.06
C LYS A 360 -47.73 -40.84 38.12
N ALA A 361 -47.17 -40.63 39.32
CA ALA A 361 -45.80 -41.01 39.60
C ALA A 361 -45.63 -42.52 39.34
N GLY A 362 -44.59 -42.86 38.59
CA GLY A 362 -44.27 -44.21 38.12
C GLY A 362 -44.59 -44.47 36.65
N ASP A 363 -45.40 -43.63 35.99
CA ASP A 363 -45.80 -43.83 34.60
C ASP A 363 -44.64 -43.56 33.64
N ARG A 364 -44.52 -44.40 32.60
CA ARG A 364 -43.58 -44.17 31.50
C ARG A 364 -44.27 -43.35 30.42
N VAL A 365 -43.67 -42.22 30.04
CA VAL A 365 -44.26 -41.27 29.11
C VAL A 365 -43.29 -40.88 28.01
N ARG A 366 -43.84 -40.62 26.83
CA ARG A 366 -43.18 -39.86 25.76
C ARG A 366 -43.67 -38.43 25.88
N PHE A 367 -42.75 -37.49 25.91
CA PHE A 367 -43.07 -36.08 26.09
C PHE A 367 -42.31 -35.21 25.09
N ARG A 368 -42.92 -34.10 24.72
CA ARG A 368 -42.27 -33.03 23.95
C ARG A 368 -42.24 -31.76 24.76
N PHE A 369 -41.19 -30.99 24.64
CA PHE A 369 -41.01 -29.74 25.35
C PHE A 369 -40.23 -28.74 24.50
N HIS A 370 -40.30 -27.47 24.88
CA HIS A 370 -39.46 -26.41 24.34
C HIS A 370 -38.82 -25.67 25.50
N LEU A 371 -37.74 -24.94 25.21
CA LEU A 371 -37.17 -24.00 26.17
C LEU A 371 -37.82 -22.63 25.99
N ASP A 372 -38.27 -22.02 27.08
CA ASP A 372 -38.73 -20.64 27.06
C ASP A 372 -37.54 -19.66 26.99
N LYS A 373 -37.84 -18.35 27.03
CA LYS A 373 -36.81 -17.29 26.94
C LYS A 373 -35.82 -17.31 28.11
N ASP A 374 -36.18 -17.93 29.23
CA ASP A 374 -35.36 -18.03 30.44
C ASP A 374 -34.64 -19.39 30.53
N GLY A 375 -34.77 -20.24 29.50
CA GLY A 375 -34.13 -21.56 29.43
C GLY A 375 -34.82 -22.63 30.28
N MET A 376 -36.06 -22.40 30.70
CA MET A 376 -36.87 -23.39 31.42
C MET A 376 -37.56 -24.35 30.43
N ALA A 377 -37.56 -25.64 30.76
CA ALA A 377 -38.20 -26.66 29.95
C ALA A 377 -39.71 -26.72 30.18
N VAL A 378 -40.49 -26.30 29.20
CA VAL A 378 -41.97 -26.26 29.25
C VAL A 378 -42.53 -27.37 28.38
N LEU A 379 -43.36 -28.25 28.97
CA LEU A 379 -43.98 -29.36 28.25
C LEU A 379 -44.96 -28.85 27.21
N SER A 380 -44.82 -29.31 25.98
CA SER A 380 -45.77 -29.09 24.90
C SER A 380 -46.82 -30.22 24.85
N SER A 381 -46.39 -31.47 25.09
CA SER A 381 -47.28 -32.63 25.14
C SER A 381 -46.70 -33.77 25.97
N VAL A 382 -47.56 -34.56 26.61
CA VAL A 382 -47.20 -35.76 27.36
C VAL A 382 -48.20 -36.86 27.02
N ALA A 383 -47.70 -38.01 26.59
CA ALA A 383 -48.52 -39.19 26.29
C ALA A 383 -47.93 -40.44 26.97
N PRO A 384 -48.77 -41.40 27.41
CA PRO A 384 -48.29 -42.69 27.88
C PRO A 384 -47.42 -43.36 26.81
N ALA A 385 -46.24 -43.80 27.18
CA ALA A 385 -45.43 -44.66 26.33
C ALA A 385 -46.06 -46.06 26.39
N GLY A 386 -46.87 -46.42 25.39
CA GLY A 386 -47.49 -47.75 25.30
C GLY A 386 -46.47 -48.89 25.44
N ALA A 387 -46.91 -49.99 26.07
CA ALA A 387 -46.11 -51.18 26.27
C ALA A 387 -45.91 -51.98 24.96
N ASP A 388 -44.64 -52.40 24.74
CA ASP A 388 -44.10 -53.33 23.73
C ASP A 388 -44.10 -52.91 22.23
N GLN A 389 -43.05 -53.20 21.44
CA GLN A 389 -42.29 -54.46 21.42
C GLN A 389 -40.77 -54.31 21.50
N GLY A 390 -40.17 -55.14 22.35
CA GLY A 390 -38.76 -55.44 22.37
C GLY A 390 -38.25 -56.01 21.03
N GLY A 391 -37.28 -55.32 20.45
CA GLY A 391 -36.26 -55.92 19.62
C GLY A 391 -34.98 -56.01 20.43
N LYS A 392 -34.51 -57.23 20.68
CA LYS A 392 -33.13 -57.52 21.10
C LYS A 392 -32.74 -58.85 20.47
N PRO A 393 -31.48 -59.08 20.12
CA PRO A 393 -30.47 -58.17 19.55
C PRO A 393 -30.42 -58.21 18.01
#